data_AF-A0A7X8JYE7-F1
#
_entry.id   AF-A0A7X8JYE7-F1
#
_cell.length_a   1.000
_cell.length_b   1.000
_cell.length_c   1.000
_cell.angle_alpha   90.00
_cell.angle_beta   90.00
_cell.angle_gamma   90.00
#
_symmetry.space_group_name_H-M   'P 1'
#
loop_
_entity.id
_entity.type
_entity.pdbx_description
1 polymer ?
#
loop_
_entity_poly.entity_id
_entity_poly.type
_entity_poly.pdbx_seq_one_letter_code
_entity_poly.pdbx_strand_id
1 'polypeptide(L)' 'MNNFTQKLKMEIVEKNSLLNSFDLNYDSNRERAENVKVQLDSLLYQYYKTLRYADEEV' A
#
# COMPACT_ATOMS: atom_id res chain seq x y z
N MET A 1 6.17 17.97 4.37
CA MET A 1 5.73 16.62 3.95
C MET A 1 4.70 16.78 2.86
N ASN A 2 4.95 16.27 1.65
CA ASN A 2 4.10 16.52 0.48
C ASN A 2 2.69 15.92 0.70
N ASN A 3 1.63 16.65 0.31
CA ASN A 3 0.23 16.23 0.47
C ASN A 3 -0.02 14.87 -0.24
N PHE A 4 0.75 14.61 -1.30
CA PHE A 4 0.82 13.32 -1.98
C PHE A 4 1.34 12.16 -1.10
N THR A 5 2.43 12.38 -0.37
CA THR A 5 3.04 11.39 0.54
C THR A 5 2.10 11.01 1.68
N GLN A 6 1.31 11.97 2.19
CA GLN A 6 0.31 11.73 3.22
C GLN A 6 -0.86 10.87 2.70
N LYS A 7 -1.34 11.15 1.49
CA LYS A 7 -2.37 10.33 0.83
C LYS A 7 -1.90 8.89 0.60
N LEU A 8 -0.68 8.71 0.05
CA LEU A 8 -0.08 7.39 -0.13
C LEU A 8 -0.01 6.61 1.19
N LYS A 9 0.44 7.25 2.27
CA LYS A 9 0.51 6.61 3.59
C LYS A 9 -0.86 6.15 4.08
N MET A 10 -1.90 6.96 3.87
CA MET A 10 -3.27 6.64 4.29
C MET A 10 -3.84 5.46 3.50
N GLU A 11 -3.64 5.43 2.17
CA GLU A 11 -4.07 4.30 1.33
C GLU A 11 -3.34 3.00 1.67
N ILE A 12 -2.04 3.06 2.00
CA ILE A 12 -1.27 1.89 2.45
C ILE A 12 -1.86 1.33 3.75
N VAL A 13 -2.18 2.18 4.73
CA VAL A 13 -2.77 1.76 6.01
C VAL A 13 -4.15 1.13 5.80
N GLU A 14 -4.98 1.71 4.94
CA GLU A 14 -6.31 1.20 4.64
C GLU A 14 -6.23 -0.19 3.98
N LYS A 15 -5.38 -0.36 2.97
CA LYS A 15 -5.22 -1.66 2.30
C LYS A 15 -4.60 -2.73 3.19
N ASN A 16 -3.66 -2.37 4.07
CA ASN A 16 -3.16 -3.30 5.09
C ASN A 16 -4.25 -3.72 6.08
N SER A 17 -5.12 -2.79 6.48
CA SER A 17 -6.25 -3.11 7.37
C SER A 17 -7.26 -4.03 6.68
N LEU A 18 -7.50 -3.83 5.38
CA LEU A 18 -8.33 -4.72 4.56
C LEU A 18 -7.70 -6.11 4.40
N LEU A 19 -6.38 -6.19 4.22
CA LEU A 19 -5.66 -7.47 4.19
C LEU A 19 -5.77 -8.23 5.51
N ASN A 20 -5.66 -7.52 6.63
CA ASN A 20 -5.81 -8.11 7.96
C ASN A 20 -7.25 -8.56 8.27
N SER A 21 -8.26 -8.02 7.59
CA SER A 21 -9.64 -8.43 7.75
C SER A 21 -10.02 -9.61 6.85
N PHE A 22 -9.19 -9.95 5.86
CA PHE A 22 -9.41 -11.15 5.07
C PHE A 22 -9.09 -12.39 5.90
N ASP A 23 -10.12 -13.19 6.15
CA ASP A 23 -9.95 -14.53 6.66
C ASP A 23 -9.33 -15.41 5.56
N LEU A 24 -8.05 -15.73 5.72
CA LEU A 24 -7.24 -16.51 4.78
C LEU A 24 -7.75 -17.95 4.59
N ASN A 25 -8.68 -18.41 5.43
CA ASN A 25 -9.29 -19.73 5.34
C ASN A 25 -10.44 -19.80 4.32
N TYR A 26 -10.92 -18.66 3.82
CA TYR A 26 -11.99 -18.61 2.83
C TYR A 26 -11.42 -18.44 1.42
N ASP A 27 -11.62 -19.43 0.56
CA ASP A 27 -11.03 -19.47 -0.79
C ASP A 27 -11.43 -18.25 -1.65
N SER A 28 -12.63 -17.68 -1.42
CA SER A 28 -13.09 -16.46 -2.10
C SER A 28 -12.36 -15.17 -1.65
N ASN A 29 -11.76 -15.18 -0.46
CA ASN A 29 -10.95 -14.07 0.03
C ASN A 29 -9.51 -14.16 -0.47
N ARG A 30 -9.06 -15.33 -0.94
CA ARG A 30 -7.69 -15.54 -1.42
C ARG A 30 -7.38 -14.69 -2.65
N GLU A 31 -8.23 -14.73 -3.68
CA GLU A 31 -8.05 -13.92 -4.89
C GLU A 31 -8.13 -12.41 -4.59
N ARG A 32 -9.02 -12.01 -3.67
CA ARG A 32 -9.15 -10.61 -3.23
C ARG A 32 -7.91 -10.17 -2.43
N ALA A 33 -7.41 -11.01 -1.55
CA ALA A 33 -6.20 -10.76 -0.79
C ALA A 33 -4.98 -10.61 -1.71
N GLU A 34 -4.80 -11.51 -2.69
CA GLU A 34 -3.72 -11.39 -3.68
C GLU A 34 -3.82 -10.10 -4.49
N ASN A 35 -5.01 -9.71 -4.95
CA ASN A 35 -5.21 -8.43 -5.62
C ASN A 35 -4.84 -7.23 -4.72
N VAL A 36 -5.23 -7.26 -3.44
CA VAL A 36 -4.89 -6.18 -2.51
C VAL A 36 -3.38 -6.14 -2.22
N LYS A 37 -2.70 -7.30 -2.15
CA LYS A 37 -1.23 -7.36 -2.02
C LYS A 37 -0.52 -6.71 -3.20
N VAL A 38 -0.92 -7.02 -4.44
CA VAL A 38 -0.33 -6.40 -5.65
C VAL A 38 -0.51 -4.88 -5.64
N GLN A 39 -1.69 -4.41 -5.24
CA GLN A 39 -1.94 -2.97 -5.09
C GLN A 39 -1.08 -2.34 -4.00
N LEU A 40 -0.89 -3.04 -2.87
CA LEU A 40 -0.07 -2.59 -1.77
C LEU A 40 1.41 -2.47 -2.18
N ASP A 41 1.94 -3.45 -2.91
CA ASP A 41 3.31 -3.43 -3.43
C ASP A 41 3.56 -2.22 -4.34
N SER A 42 2.62 -1.91 -5.23
CA SER A 42 2.68 -0.72 -6.08
C SER A 42 2.71 0.58 -5.27
N LEU A 43 1.86 0.67 -4.24
CA LEU A 43 1.81 1.85 -3.36
C LEU A 43 3.08 2.01 -2.52
N LEU A 44 3.60 0.91 -1.98
CA LEU A 44 4.85 0.90 -1.22
C LEU A 44 6.03 1.32 -2.11
N TYR A 45 6.07 0.84 -3.35
CA TYR A 45 7.09 1.25 -4.31
C TYR A 45 6.98 2.74 -4.65
N GLN A 46 5.76 3.26 -4.90
CA GLN A 46 5.55 4.69 -5.14
C GLN A 46 5.92 5.55 -3.93
N TYR A 47 5.62 5.08 -2.73
CA TYR A 47 6.00 5.75 -1.48
C TYR A 47 7.51 5.79 -1.31
N TYR A 48 8.19 4.65 -1.47
CA TYR A 48 9.65 4.56 -1.45
C TYR A 48 10.29 5.48 -2.49
N LYS A 49 9.78 5.46 -3.73
CA LYS A 49 10.25 6.32 -4.81
C LYS A 49 10.12 7.80 -4.42
N THR A 50 8.97 8.19 -3.88
CA THR A 50 8.70 9.57 -3.44
C THR A 50 9.65 10.02 -2.33
N LEU A 51 9.95 9.14 -1.38
CA LEU A 51 10.93 9.44 -0.32
C LEU A 51 12.34 9.61 -0.90
N ARG A 52 12.75 8.72 -1.80
CA ARG A 52 14.07 8.77 -2.43
C ARG A 52 14.29 10.05 -3.25
N TYR A 53 13.31 10.48 -4.05
CA TYR A 53 13.44 11.73 -4.82
C TYR A 53 13.33 12.98 -3.95
N ALA A 54 12.65 12.91 -2.79
CA ALA A 54 12.65 14.01 -1.83
C ALA A 54 14.02 14.20 -1.16
N ASP A 55 14.82 13.14 -1.05
CA ASP A 55 16.20 13.20 -0.53
C ASP A 55 17.23 13.58 -1.61
N GLU A 56 16.96 13.36 -2.90
CA GLU A 56 17.87 13.73 -4.02
C GLU A 56 17.79 15.23 -4.42
N GLU A 57 16.82 16.01 -3.90
CA GLU A 57 16.70 17.46 -4.12
C GLU A 57 17.44 18.34 -3.07
N VAL A 58 18.37 17.78 -2.28
CA VAL A 58 19.15 18.50 -1.24
C VAL A 58 20.61 18.69 -1.64
#